data_AF-A0A950LB42-F1
#
_entry.id   AF-A0A950LB42-F1
#
_cell.length_a   1.000
_cell.length_b   1.000
_cell.length_c   1.000
_cell.angle_alpha   90.00
_cell.angle_beta   90.00
_cell.angle_gamma   90.00
#
_symmetry.space_group_name_H-M   'P 1'
#
loop_
_entity.id
_entity.type
_entity.pdbx_description
1 polymer ?
#
loop_
_entity_poly.entity_id
_entity_poly.type
_entity_poly.pdbx_seq_one_letter_code
_entity_poly.pdbx_strand_id
1 'polypeptide(L)' 'LVRGTHPDDPRANRVALSPEGRAALAKAIPVARATQEAFFGRLPPGGREALATQLDALLALEGHAL' A
#
# COMPACT_ATOMS: atom_id res chain seq x y z
N LEU A 1 8.41 -4.68 14.18
CA LEU A 1 9.24 -4.74 12.95
C LEU A 1 10.56 -5.40 13.30
N VAL A 2 11.14 -6.17 12.39
CA VAL A 2 12.47 -6.77 12.52
C VAL A 2 13.36 -6.20 11.41
N ARG A 3 14.60 -5.86 11.74
CA ARG A 3 15.63 -5.43 10.78
C ARG A 3 16.74 -6.47 10.74
N GLY A 4 17.26 -6.74 9.55
CA GLY A 4 18.43 -7.57 9.33
C GLY A 4 19.23 -7.07 8.13
N THR A 5 20.40 -7.63 7.89
CA THR A 5 21.22 -7.30 6.72
C THR A 5 20.54 -7.81 5.44
N HIS A 6 20.61 -7.03 4.36
CA HIS A 6 20.13 -7.50 3.06
C HIS A 6 21.06 -8.59 2.50
N PRO A 7 20.55 -9.69 1.92
CA PRO A 7 21.38 -10.80 1.45
C PRO A 7 22.36 -10.41 0.34
N ASP A 8 21.97 -9.46 -0.51
CA ASP A 8 22.75 -9.07 -1.69
C ASP A 8 23.57 -7.78 -1.52
N ASP A 9 23.32 -7.03 -0.44
CA ASP A 9 24.04 -5.77 -0.15
C ASP A 9 24.23 -5.60 1.37
N PRO A 10 25.45 -5.78 1.91
CA PRO A 10 25.71 -5.64 3.33
C PRO A 10 25.55 -4.21 3.87
N ARG A 11 25.48 -3.20 2.98
CA ARG A 11 25.19 -1.80 3.34
C ARG A 11 23.69 -1.53 3.43
N ALA A 12 22.86 -2.42 2.89
CA ALA A 12 21.42 -2.31 2.91
C ALA A 12 20.78 -3.09 4.06
N ASN A 13 19.60 -2.63 4.49
CA ASN A 13 18.80 -3.28 5.52
C ASN A 13 17.60 -3.98 4.90
N ARG A 14 17.37 -5.24 5.26
CA ARG A 14 16.11 -5.93 5.08
C ARG A 14 15.19 -5.61 6.26
N VAL A 15 13.97 -5.13 5.97
CA VAL A 15 12.94 -4.86 6.98
C VAL A 15 11.77 -5.83 6.78
N ALA A 16 11.32 -6.46 7.86
CA ALA A 16 10.18 -7.36 7.84
C ALA A 16 9.23 -7.11 9.04
N LEU A 17 7.99 -7.55 8.92
CA LEU A 17 7.07 -7.56 10.05
C LEU A 17 7.53 -8.59 11.09
N SER A 18 7.54 -8.19 12.37
CA SER A 18 7.66 -9.11 13.49
C SER A 18 6.34 -9.87 13.69
N PRO A 19 6.29 -10.94 14.49
CA PRO A 19 5.04 -11.61 14.83
C PRO A 19 3.97 -10.64 15.37
N GLU A 20 4.36 -9.72 16.25
CA GLU A 20 3.48 -8.69 16.82
C GLU A 20 3.03 -7.70 15.74
N GLY A 21 3.95 -7.34 14.83
CA GLY A 21 3.64 -6.49 13.68
C GLY A 21 2.64 -7.13 12.72
N ARG A 22 2.74 -8.44 12.49
CA ARG A 22 1.75 -9.20 11.70
C ARG A 22 0.38 -9.22 12.39
N ALA A 23 0.36 -9.42 13.70
CA ALA A 23 -0.88 -9.37 14.49
C ALA A 23 -1.53 -7.98 14.46
N ALA A 24 -0.72 -6.91 14.55
CA ALA A 24 -1.20 -5.54 14.42
C ALA A 24 -1.76 -5.26 13.02
N LEU A 25 -1.05 -5.69 11.97
CA LEU A 25 -1.53 -5.56 10.59
C LEU A 25 -2.86 -6.29 10.39
N ALA A 26 -3.01 -7.51 10.90
CA ALA A 26 -4.26 -8.27 10.81
C ALA A 26 -5.46 -7.51 11.41
N LYS A 27 -5.24 -6.77 12.51
CA LYS A 27 -6.27 -5.91 13.12
C LYS A 27 -6.55 -4.64 12.32
N ALA A 28 -5.55 -4.12 11.59
CA ALA A 28 -5.69 -2.92 10.77
C ALA A 28 -6.41 -3.18 9.44
N ILE A 29 -6.30 -4.39 8.87
CA ILE A 29 -6.90 -4.73 7.56
C ILE A 29 -8.41 -4.44 7.50
N PRO A 30 -9.25 -4.87 8.48
CA PRO A 30 -10.68 -4.57 8.45
C PRO A 30 -10.98 -3.07 8.47
N VAL A 31 -10.22 -2.30 9.26
CA VAL A 31 -10.36 -0.84 9.33
C VAL A 31 -10.02 -0.21 7.99
N ALA A 32 -8.89 -0.60 7.38
CA ALA A 32 -8.49 -0.11 6.06
C ALA A 32 -9.55 -0.43 4.99
N ARG A 33 -10.12 -1.64 5.01
CA ARG A 33 -11.19 -2.04 4.09
C ARG A 33 -12.45 -1.22 4.28
N ALA A 34 -12.92 -1.04 5.52
CA ALA A 34 -14.10 -0.23 5.82
C ALA A 34 -13.91 1.23 5.39
N THR A 35 -12.72 1.79 5.62
CA THR A 35 -12.38 3.15 5.17
C THR A 35 -12.36 3.25 3.65
N GLN A 36 -11.76 2.29 2.95
CA GLN A 36 -11.76 2.25 1.48
C GLN A 36 -13.18 2.16 0.93
N GLU A 37 -14.01 1.29 1.50
CA GLU A 37 -15.41 1.14 1.09
C GLU A 37 -16.21 2.44 1.31
N ALA A 38 -16.06 3.07 2.47
CA ALA A 38 -16.74 4.34 2.78
C ALA A 38 -16.31 5.49 1.87
N PHE A 39 -15.05 5.49 1.43
CA PHE A 39 -14.49 6.50 0.54
C PHE A 39 -14.92 6.25 -0.92
N PHE A 40 -14.63 5.06 -1.44
CA PHE A 40 -14.87 4.72 -2.85
C PHE A 40 -16.32 4.35 -3.16
N GLY A 41 -17.11 3.93 -2.17
CA GLY A 41 -18.54 3.63 -2.35
C GLY A 41 -19.41 4.85 -2.72
N ARG A 42 -18.84 6.06 -2.66
CA ARG A 42 -19.47 7.30 -3.14
C ARG A 42 -19.23 7.56 -4.63
N LEU A 43 -18.34 6.79 -5.26
CA LEU A 43 -18.07 6.92 -6.68
C LEU A 43 -19.15 6.20 -7.50
N PRO A 44 -19.44 6.69 -8.72
CA PRO A 44 -20.35 5.99 -9.63
C PRO A 44 -19.78 4.61 -10.02
N PRO A 45 -20.59 3.72 -10.61
CA PRO A 45 -20.10 2.46 -11.16
C PRO A 45 -18.89 2.67 -12.08
N GLY A 46 -17.81 1.92 -11.86
CA GLY A 46 -16.55 2.06 -12.61
C GLY A 46 -15.68 3.25 -12.18
N GLY A 47 -16.13 4.07 -11.21
CA GLY A 47 -15.43 5.27 -10.79
C GLY A 47 -14.11 4.99 -10.07
N ARG A 48 -13.97 3.85 -9.41
CA ARG A 48 -12.72 3.44 -8.75
C ARG A 48 -11.63 3.14 -9.77
N GLU A 49 -11.96 2.44 -10.84
CA GLU A 49 -11.06 2.09 -11.94
C GLU A 49 -10.66 3.34 -12.75
N ALA A 50 -11.62 4.23 -13.01
CA ALA A 50 -11.36 5.50 -13.67
C ALA A 50 -10.39 6.38 -12.85
N LEU A 51 -10.60 6.48 -11.53
CA LEU A 51 -9.70 7.22 -10.64
C LEU A 51 -8.30 6.59 -10.60
N ALA A 52 -8.19 5.26 -10.51
CA ALA A 52 -6.90 4.57 -10.56
C ALA A 52 -6.14 4.91 -11.86
N THR A 53 -6.82 4.82 -13.00
CA THR A 53 -6.24 5.14 -14.32
C THR A 53 -5.73 6.59 -14.38
N GLN A 54 -6.49 7.53 -13.83
CA GLN A 54 -6.10 8.95 -13.79
C GLN A 54 -4.90 9.19 -12.87
N LEU A 55 -4.85 8.53 -11.71
CA LEU A 55 -3.72 8.62 -10.79
C LEU A 55 -2.45 8.02 -11.41
N ASP A 56 -2.55 6.87 -12.08
CA ASP A 56 -1.42 6.26 -12.78
C ASP A 56 -0.89 7.17 -13.88
N ALA A 57 -1.79 7.81 -14.66
CA ALA A 57 -1.40 8.78 -15.67
C ALA A 57 -0.70 10.02 -15.07
N LEU A 58 -1.16 10.52 -13.93
CA LEU A 58 -0.52 11.64 -13.24
C LEU A 58 0.87 11.28 -12.72
N LEU A 59 1.02 10.11 -12.10
CA LEU A 59 2.31 9.62 -11.59
C LEU A 59 3.33 9.41 -12.71
N ALA A 60 2.88 8.93 -13.87
CA ALA A 60 3.71 8.80 -15.06
C ALA A 60 4.21 10.14 -15.60
N LEU A 61 3.41 11.22 -15.49
CA LEU A 61 3.82 12.57 -15.89
C LEU A 61 4.86 13.18 -14.94
N GLU A 62 4.81 12.83 -13.66
CA GLU A 62 5.78 13.29 -12.64
C GLU A 62 7.09 12.49 -12.65
N GLY A 63 7.23 11.48 -13.53
CA GLY A 63 8.39 10.60 -13.57
C GLY A 63 8.43 9.56 -12.44
N HIS A 64 7.32 9.39 -11.72
CA HIS A 64 7.14 8.38 -10.68
C HIS A 64 6.41 7.17 -11.26
N ALA A 65 7.11 6.34 -12.04
CA ALA A 65 6.57 5.04 -12.43
C ALA A 65 6.40 4.16 -11.18
N LEU A 66 5.18 3.69 -10.92
CA LEU A 66 4.89 2.66 -9.92
C LEU A 66 5.29 1.27 -10.43
#